data_AF-A0A3C0C5F4-F1
#
_entry.id   AF-A0A3C0C5F4-F1
#
_cell.length_a   1.000
_cell.length_b   1.000
_cell.length_c   1.000
_cell.angle_alpha   90.00
_cell.angle_beta   90.00
_cell.angle_gamma   90.00
#
_symmetry.space_group_name_H-M   'P 1'
#
loop_
_entity.id
_entity.type
_entity.pdbx_description
1 polymer ?
#
loop_
_entity_poly.entity_id
_entity_poly.type
_entity_poly.pdbx_seq_one_letter_code
_entity_poly.pdbx_strand_id
1 'polypeptide(L)'
;ATGGIGGLFERSTNFSHLTGDALAIAIKHGIKIKDINYIQVHPTSLYTEEQGRAFLISEAVRGEGAVLIDREGNRFTDELQPRDVVTKKIYEQMEKDKMPYV
;
A
#
# COMPACT_ATOMS: atom_id res chain seq x y z
N ALA A 1 -22.06 3.49 0.53
CA ALA A 1 -21.19 3.10 1.66
C ALA A 1 -20.85 1.61 1.56
N THR A 2 -20.10 1.22 0.52
CA THR A 2 -19.82 -0.19 0.15
C THR A 2 -18.32 -0.53 0.22
N GLY A 3 -17.52 0.34 0.84
CA GLY A 3 -16.06 0.23 0.83
C GLY A 3 -15.42 0.57 -0.52
N GLY A 4 -14.16 0.18 -0.68
CA GLY A 4 -13.34 0.41 -1.88
C GLY A 4 -13.01 -0.87 -2.64
N ILE A 5 -11.90 -0.84 -3.38
CA ILE A 5 -11.41 -1.96 -4.22
C ILE A 5 -10.21 -2.69 -3.63
N GLY A 6 -9.84 -2.39 -2.37
CA GLY A 6 -8.60 -2.86 -1.77
C GLY A 6 -8.49 -4.38 -1.67
N GLY A 7 -9.61 -5.11 -1.64
CA GLY A 7 -9.64 -6.57 -1.61
C GLY A 7 -9.25 -7.23 -2.94
N LEU A 8 -9.11 -6.46 -4.02
CA LEU A 8 -8.66 -6.96 -5.33
C LEU A 8 -7.13 -7.11 -5.43
N PHE A 9 -6.37 -6.52 -4.50
CA PHE A 9 -4.91 -6.56 -4.50
C PHE A 9 -4.41 -7.77 -3.70
N GLU A 10 -3.41 -8.47 -4.24
CA GLU A 10 -2.79 -9.65 -3.60
C GLU A 10 -2.27 -9.34 -2.18
N ARG A 11 -1.55 -8.22 -2.04
CA ARG A 11 -1.10 -7.68 -0.76
C ARG A 11 -1.92 -6.44 -0.42
N SER A 12 -2.77 -6.55 0.60
CA SER A 12 -3.66 -5.45 0.99
C SER A 12 -3.90 -5.39 2.48
N THR A 13 -3.99 -4.17 3.00
CA THR A 13 -4.43 -3.89 4.37
C THR A 13 -5.95 -3.90 4.51
N ASN A 14 -6.67 -4.14 3.42
CA ASN A 14 -8.12 -4.27 3.38
C ASN A 14 -8.55 -5.73 3.51
N PHE A 15 -9.80 -5.96 3.92
CA PHE A 15 -10.39 -7.28 3.83
C PHE A 15 -10.63 -7.67 2.36
N SER A 16 -10.48 -8.96 2.05
CA SER A 16 -10.65 -9.51 0.70
C SER A 16 -12.04 -9.30 0.11
N HIS A 17 -13.08 -9.17 0.95
CA HIS A 17 -14.45 -8.91 0.50
C HIS A 17 -14.70 -7.45 0.03
N LEU A 18 -13.72 -6.56 0.13
CA LEU A 18 -13.83 -5.19 -0.38
C LEU A 18 -13.46 -5.15 -1.87
N THR A 19 -14.36 -5.67 -2.70
CA THR A 19 -14.16 -5.95 -4.14
C THR A 19 -14.67 -4.87 -5.09
N GLY A 20 -15.23 -3.76 -4.57
CA GLY A 20 -15.71 -2.65 -5.40
C GLY A 20 -17.05 -2.89 -6.09
N ASP A 21 -17.93 -3.73 -5.55
CA ASP A 21 -19.17 -4.16 -6.21
C ASP A 21 -20.05 -3.00 -6.69
N ALA A 22 -20.19 -1.93 -5.90
CA ALA A 22 -20.96 -0.75 -6.29
C ALA A 22 -20.33 0.01 -7.46
N LEU A 23 -18.99 0.04 -7.56
CA LEU A 23 -18.29 0.63 -8.71
C LEU A 23 -18.59 -0.19 -9.98
N ALA A 24 -18.56 -1.52 -9.89
CA ALA A 24 -18.89 -2.39 -11.01
C ALA A 24 -20.36 -2.20 -11.47
N ILE A 25 -21.30 -2.10 -10.53
CA ILE A 25 -22.72 -1.82 -10.84
C ILE A 25 -22.87 -0.44 -11.51
N ALA A 26 -22.18 0.58 -11.02
CA ALA A 26 -22.20 1.92 -11.60
C ALA A 26 -21.70 1.91 -13.06
N ILE A 27 -20.56 1.27 -13.30
CA ILE A 27 -20.00 1.07 -14.65
C ILE A 27 -21.03 0.36 -15.56
N LYS A 28 -21.65 -0.72 -15.07
CA LYS A 28 -22.64 -1.50 -15.84
C LYS A 28 -23.85 -0.67 -16.29
N HIS A 29 -24.22 0.36 -15.53
CA HIS A 29 -25.37 1.23 -15.84
C HIS A 29 -24.95 2.57 -16.47
N GLY A 30 -23.69 2.72 -16.89
CA GLY A 30 -23.20 3.96 -17.51
C GLY A 30 -23.15 5.15 -16.55
N ILE A 31 -23.12 4.91 -15.25
CA ILE A 31 -22.98 5.97 -14.25
C ILE A 31 -21.53 6.44 -14.26
N LYS A 32 -21.34 7.76 -14.33
CA LYS A 32 -20.00 8.36 -14.33
C LYS A 32 -19.27 8.08 -13.01
N ILE A 33 -18.03 7.64 -13.14
CA ILE A 33 -17.07 7.45 -12.04
C ILE A 33 -15.87 8.37 -12.28
N LYS A 34 -15.08 8.60 -11.22
CA LYS A 34 -13.94 9.53 -11.27
C LYS A 34 -12.75 8.94 -10.50
N ASP A 35 -11.55 9.18 -11.01
CA ASP A 35 -10.27 8.94 -10.32
C ASP A 35 -10.09 7.51 -9.77
N ILE A 36 -10.75 6.51 -10.38
CA ILE A 36 -10.69 5.11 -9.90
C ILE A 36 -9.30 4.46 -10.01
N ASN A 37 -8.40 5.09 -10.77
CA ASN A 37 -7.00 4.68 -10.93
C ASN A 37 -6.06 5.30 -9.87
N TYR A 38 -6.56 6.21 -9.01
CA TYR A 38 -5.77 6.85 -7.96
C TYR A 38 -5.78 5.97 -6.71
N ILE A 39 -4.94 4.94 -6.72
CA ILE A 39 -4.84 3.97 -5.64
C ILE A 39 -3.70 4.35 -4.70
N GLN A 40 -4.02 4.50 -3.41
CA GLN A 40 -3.02 4.73 -2.38
C GLN A 40 -2.47 3.40 -1.88
N VAL A 41 -1.16 3.23 -1.96
CA VAL A 41 -0.43 2.13 -1.34
C VAL A 41 0.22 2.66 -0.06
N HIS A 42 -0.07 2.02 1.06
CA HIS A 42 0.52 2.41 2.34
C HIS A 42 2.00 2.00 2.39
N PRO A 43 2.93 2.88 2.80
CA PRO A 43 4.37 2.56 2.77
C PRO A 43 4.75 1.36 3.63
N THR A 44 4.16 1.26 4.83
CA THR A 44 4.58 0.30 5.85
C THR A 44 3.46 -0.67 6.19
N SER A 45 3.49 -1.85 5.56
CA SER A 45 2.75 -3.04 5.99
C SER A 45 3.74 -4.14 6.34
N LEU A 46 3.42 -4.94 7.35
CA LEU A 46 4.26 -6.07 7.74
C LEU A 46 4.36 -7.07 6.59
N TYR A 47 5.59 -7.42 6.21
CA TYR A 47 5.83 -8.51 5.28
C TYR A 47 5.69 -9.85 6.01
N THR A 48 4.85 -10.74 5.48
CA THR A 48 4.69 -12.13 5.93
C THR A 48 4.34 -13.01 4.74
N GLU A 49 4.71 -14.29 4.78
CA GLU A 49 4.29 -15.30 3.79
C GLU A 49 2.89 -15.86 4.11
N GLU A 50 2.36 -15.54 5.30
CA GLU A 50 1.01 -15.94 5.67
C GLU A 50 -0.03 -15.25 4.80
N GLN A 51 -1.03 -16.03 4.39
CA GLN A 51 -2.15 -15.52 3.61
C GLN A 51 -3.09 -14.70 4.50
N GLY A 52 -3.65 -13.63 3.92
CA GLY A 52 -4.69 -12.85 4.55
C GLY A 52 -4.42 -11.35 4.48
N ARG A 53 -5.09 -10.62 5.37
CA ARG A 53 -4.99 -9.16 5.45
C ARG A 53 -3.59 -8.78 5.97
N ALA A 54 -2.88 -7.95 5.22
CA ALA A 54 -1.59 -7.41 5.64
C ALA A 54 -1.76 -6.54 6.89
N PHE A 55 -0.94 -6.81 7.90
CA PHE A 55 -0.92 -6.01 9.13
C PHE A 55 -0.32 -4.63 8.83
N LEU A 56 -1.05 -3.59 9.17
CA LEU A 56 -0.65 -2.20 8.93
C LEU A 56 0.27 -1.72 10.05
N ILE A 57 1.47 -1.27 9.70
CA ILE A 57 2.34 -0.55 10.64
C ILE A 57 2.00 0.94 10.51
N SER A 58 1.53 1.54 11.61
CA SER A 58 1.05 2.91 11.64
C SER A 58 2.11 3.91 11.17
N GLU A 59 1.69 4.94 10.44
CA GLU A 59 2.57 6.07 10.09
C GLU A 59 3.15 6.79 11.29
N ALA A 60 2.45 6.73 12.44
CA ALA A 60 2.95 7.27 13.69
C ALA A 60 4.34 6.70 14.01
N VAL A 61 4.65 5.45 13.65
CA VAL A 61 5.97 4.86 13.87
C VAL A 61 7.07 5.65 13.16
N ARG A 62 6.84 6.09 11.91
CA ARG A 62 7.75 6.98 11.18
C ARG A 62 7.79 8.39 11.80
N GLY A 63 6.63 8.90 12.21
CA GLY A 63 6.50 10.20 12.89
C GLY A 63 7.27 10.29 14.21
N GLU A 64 7.34 9.18 14.94
CA GLU A 64 8.06 9.04 16.21
C GLU A 64 9.56 8.70 16.02
N GLY A 65 10.08 8.81 14.80
CA GLY A 65 11.52 8.72 14.51
C GLY A 65 12.03 7.34 14.08
N ALA A 66 11.14 6.38 13.77
CA ALA A 66 11.59 5.17 13.11
C ALA A 66 12.15 5.47 11.71
N VAL A 67 13.22 4.77 11.36
CA VAL A 67 13.90 4.91 10.07
C VAL A 67 13.68 3.69 9.19
N LEU A 68 13.61 3.91 7.88
CA LEU A 68 13.59 2.86 6.87
C LEU A 68 15.02 2.59 6.41
N ILE A 69 15.46 1.35 6.61
CA ILE A 69 16.81 0.88 6.28
C ILE A 69 16.75 -0.11 5.13
N ASP A 70 17.81 -0.15 4.31
CA ASP A 70 18.00 -1.18 3.31
C ASP A 70 18.63 -2.45 3.90
N ARG A 71 18.82 -3.48 3.07
CA ARG A 71 19.42 -4.75 3.50
C ARG A 71 20.86 -4.61 4.02
N GLU A 72 21.54 -3.51 3.72
CA GLU A 72 22.92 -3.20 4.13
C GLU A 72 22.94 -2.35 5.41
N GLY A 73 21.77 -2.00 5.96
CA GLY A 73 21.61 -1.21 7.17
C GLY A 73 21.68 0.30 6.94
N ASN A 74 21.62 0.77 5.69
CA ASN A 74 21.68 2.19 5.35
C ASN A 74 20.28 2.78 5.23
N ARG A 75 20.09 4.01 5.73
CA ARG A 75 18.88 4.78 5.49
C ARG A 75 18.81 5.21 4.02
N PHE A 76 17.71 4.91 3.34
CA PHE A 76 17.57 5.16 1.90
C PHE A 76 16.55 6.25 1.53
N THR A 77 15.75 6.73 2.48
CA THR A 77 14.75 7.78 2.25
C THR A 77 14.49 8.60 3.50
N ASP A 78 13.83 9.75 3.33
CA ASP A 78 13.22 10.49 4.43
C ASP A 78 11.78 9.99 4.67
N GLU A 79 11.53 9.50 5.88
CA GLU A 79 10.30 8.83 6.29
C GLU A 79 9.13 9.80 6.50
N LEU A 80 9.40 11.10 6.62
CA LEU A 80 8.36 12.14 6.80
C LEU A 80 7.83 12.69 5.47
N GLN A 81 8.32 12.18 4.33
CA GLN A 81 7.79 12.53 3.01
C GLN A 81 6.35 12.02 2.80
N PRO A 82 5.62 12.58 1.81
CA PRO A 82 4.31 12.07 1.43
C PRO A 82 4.31 10.56 1.12
N ARG A 83 3.19 9.89 1.40
CA ARG A 83 3.05 8.42 1.28
C ARG A 83 3.48 7.88 -0.08
N ASP A 84 3.07 8.55 -1.15
CA ASP A 84 3.40 8.15 -2.53
C ASP A 84 4.91 8.24 -2.81
N VAL A 85 5.59 9.26 -2.26
CA VAL A 85 7.04 9.41 -2.37
C VAL A 85 7.77 8.30 -1.60
N VAL A 86 7.38 8.06 -0.35
CA VAL A 86 8.00 7.01 0.49
C VAL A 86 7.76 5.63 -0.11
N THR A 87 6.53 5.32 -0.53
CA THR A 87 6.22 4.03 -1.19
C THR A 87 7.03 3.85 -2.47
N LYS A 88 7.19 4.91 -3.29
CA LYS A 88 8.02 4.85 -4.49
C LYS A 88 9.48 4.53 -4.14
N LYS A 89 10.02 5.14 -3.08
CA LYS A 89 11.39 4.89 -2.61
C LYS A 89 11.58 3.46 -2.11
N ILE A 90 10.61 2.91 -1.38
CA ILE A 90 10.59 1.51 -0.96
C ILE A 90 10.61 0.59 -2.19
N TYR A 91 9.77 0.86 -3.19
CA TYR A 91 9.73 0.05 -4.41
C TYR A 91 11.05 0.10 -5.19
N GLU A 92 11.65 1.29 -5.37
CA GLU A 92 12.98 1.45 -5.98
C GLU A 92 14.05 0.65 -5.22
N GLN A 93 13.99 0.64 -3.88
CA GLN A 93 14.94 -0.10 -3.05
C GLN A 93 14.73 -1.63 -3.14
N MET A 94 13.48 -2.10 -3.16
CA MET A 94 13.14 -3.52 -3.38
C MET A 94 13.69 -4.03 -4.71
N GLU A 95 13.55 -3.26 -5.79
CA GLU A 95 14.09 -3.60 -7.11
C GLU A 95 15.63 -3.62 -7.11
N LYS A 96 16.27 -2.66 -6.44
CA LYS A 96 17.73 -2.61 -6.28
C LYS A 96 18.27 -3.83 -5.52
N ASP A 97 17.62 -4.19 -4.43
CA ASP A 97 18.02 -5.30 -3.56
C ASP A 97 17.57 -6.66 -4.08
N LYS A 98 16.66 -6.67 -5.07
CA LYS A 98 15.98 -7.84 -5.64
C LYS A 98 15.24 -8.64 -4.57
N MET A 99 14.56 -7.92 -3.68
CA MET A 99 13.82 -8.49 -2.55
C MET A 99 12.36 -8.04 -2.56
N PRO A 100 11.42 -8.89 -2.10
CA PRO A 100 10.01 -8.54 -2.05
C PRO A 100 9.64 -7.64 -0.84
N TYR A 101 10.64 -7.17 -0.07
CA TYR A 101 10.53 -6.25 1.05
C TYR A 101 11.85 -5.48 1.23
N VAL A 102 11.81 -4.43 2.05
CA VAL A 102 12.99 -3.74 2.62
C VAL A 102 13.20 -4.14 4.07
#